data_AF-A0A3M2C1Z1-F1
#
_entry.id   AF-A0A3M2C1Z1-F1
#
_cell.length_a   1.000
_cell.length_b   1.000
_cell.length_c   1.000
_cell.angle_alpha   90.00
_cell.angle_beta   90.00
_cell.angle_gamma   90.00
#
_symmetry.space_group_name_H-M   'P 1'
#
loop_
_entity.id
_entity.type
_entity.pdbx_description
1 polymer ?
#
loop_
_entity_poly.entity_id
_entity_poly.type
_entity_poly.pdbx_seq_one_letter_code
_entity_poly.pdbx_strand_id
1 'polypeptide(L)'
;MIPGVAVFACAVFAAPPAAAERAPGAPAARLQAAAVTLTLADGAARIEARYAVAGPVPAMRFVLRRLAGQELDLKAVEPPASIVTRRSQPGILALEVTPPGAAERQEIILRYEVRGALRHLPLAVPQAPADPLGDAVLVRLRGLTGERSPTGAFPHLLPAGDGVFEARLANLPSVVRPPPPAGALTVSRAADAAVILLVVLATAVWLHRQPPGRSGT
;
A
#
# COMPACT_ATOMS: atom_id res chain seq x y z
N MET A 1 -13.29 -54.22 32.30
CA MET A 1 -13.40 -52.96 33.08
C MET A 1 -12.13 -52.16 32.86
N ILE A 2 -12.33 -50.93 32.38
CA ILE A 2 -11.44 -49.77 32.17
C ILE A 2 -9.93 -49.96 32.47
N PRO A 3 -9.04 -49.84 31.46
CA PRO A 3 -7.60 -49.71 31.70
C PRO A 3 -7.26 -48.27 32.14
N GLY A 4 -6.65 -48.14 33.32
CA GLY A 4 -6.10 -46.89 33.82
C GLY A 4 -4.73 -46.61 33.21
N VAL A 5 -4.70 -45.81 32.16
CA VAL A 5 -3.48 -45.29 31.54
C VAL A 5 -2.87 -44.22 32.46
N ALA A 6 -1.73 -44.52 33.08
CA ALA A 6 -0.87 -43.51 33.68
C ALA A 6 -0.11 -42.81 32.53
N VAL A 7 -0.60 -41.63 32.14
CA VAL A 7 0.10 -40.75 31.20
C VAL A 7 1.26 -40.08 31.94
N PHE A 8 2.49 -40.52 31.65
CA PHE A 8 3.68 -39.72 31.87
C PHE A 8 3.63 -38.52 30.92
N ALA A 9 3.30 -37.35 31.45
CA ALA A 9 3.50 -36.09 30.75
C ALA A 9 4.98 -35.74 30.79
N CYS A 10 5.75 -36.27 29.83
CA CYS A 10 7.03 -35.65 29.45
C CYS A 10 6.69 -34.32 28.77
N ALA A 11 6.88 -33.22 29.49
CA ALA A 11 6.98 -31.91 28.89
C ALA A 11 8.22 -31.88 27.99
N VAL A 12 8.06 -32.26 26.73
CA VAL A 12 9.04 -31.91 25.70
C VAL A 12 8.87 -30.40 25.51
N PHE A 13 9.78 -29.64 26.12
CA PHE A 13 10.12 -28.30 25.65
C PHE A 13 10.54 -28.47 24.19
N ALA A 14 9.59 -28.32 23.27
CA ALA A 14 9.91 -28.10 21.88
C ALA A 14 10.63 -26.75 21.84
N ALA A 15 11.96 -26.82 21.76
CA ALA A 15 12.77 -25.69 21.38
C ALA A 15 12.10 -25.01 20.18
N PRO A 16 12.09 -23.66 20.09
CA PRO A 16 11.61 -22.98 18.90
C PRO A 16 12.28 -23.65 17.69
N PRO A 17 11.56 -23.90 16.58
CA PRO A 17 12.19 -24.48 15.40
C PRO A 17 13.41 -23.61 15.11
N ALA A 18 14.59 -24.22 15.23
CA ALA A 18 15.86 -23.58 14.99
C ALA A 18 15.69 -22.83 13.67
N ALA A 19 15.97 -21.52 13.69
CA ALA A 19 16.07 -20.73 12.47
C ALA A 19 16.93 -21.57 11.53
N ALA A 20 16.31 -22.11 10.47
CA ALA A 20 16.99 -23.01 9.56
C ALA A 20 18.20 -22.27 9.05
N GLU A 21 19.37 -22.66 9.57
CA GLU A 21 20.66 -22.18 9.14
C GLU A 21 20.74 -22.59 7.67
N ARG A 22 20.50 -21.61 6.79
CA ARG A 22 20.44 -21.82 5.35
C ARG A 22 21.78 -22.43 4.95
N ALA A 23 21.75 -23.67 4.44
CA ALA A 23 22.88 -24.24 3.74
C ALA A 23 23.37 -23.20 2.70
N PRO A 24 24.65 -22.80 2.71
CA PRO A 24 25.19 -21.90 1.70
C PRO A 24 25.15 -22.62 0.35
N GLY A 25 24.19 -22.26 -0.50
CA GLY A 25 24.08 -22.83 -1.86
C GLY A 25 22.66 -23.06 -2.39
N ALA A 26 21.61 -23.07 -1.56
CA ALA A 26 20.25 -23.14 -2.07
C ALA A 26 19.86 -21.78 -2.69
N PRO A 27 19.36 -21.72 -3.95
CA PRO A 27 18.94 -20.47 -4.55
C PRO A 27 17.80 -19.88 -3.71
N ALA A 28 18.09 -18.76 -3.03
CA ALA A 28 17.07 -18.03 -2.29
C ALA A 28 16.02 -17.51 -3.27
N ALA A 29 14.75 -17.58 -2.87
CA ALA A 29 13.65 -17.05 -3.67
C ALA A 29 13.90 -15.58 -4.06
N ARG A 30 13.69 -15.27 -5.34
CA ARG A 30 13.90 -13.93 -5.90
C ARG A 30 12.59 -13.40 -6.45
N LEU A 31 12.34 -12.13 -6.19
CA LEU A 31 11.24 -11.42 -6.83
C LEU A 31 11.63 -11.15 -8.29
N GLN A 32 10.76 -11.51 -9.24
CA GLN A 32 10.97 -11.32 -10.68
C GLN A 32 10.11 -10.20 -11.25
N ALA A 33 8.88 -10.07 -10.76
CA ALA A 33 7.98 -8.99 -11.16
C ALA A 33 7.00 -8.67 -10.03
N ALA A 34 6.45 -7.46 -10.08
CA ALA A 34 5.31 -7.10 -9.25
C ALA A 34 4.34 -6.21 -10.05
N ALA A 35 3.06 -6.36 -9.76
CA ALA A 35 2.00 -5.56 -10.33
C ALA A 35 1.00 -5.18 -9.24
N VAL A 36 0.70 -3.88 -9.11
CA VAL A 36 -0.21 -3.38 -8.07
C VAL A 36 -1.32 -2.58 -8.73
N THR A 37 -2.55 -3.01 -8.50
CA THR A 37 -3.79 -2.32 -8.91
C THR A 37 -4.45 -1.67 -7.70
N LEU A 38 -4.89 -0.42 -7.85
CA LEU A 38 -5.45 0.39 -6.76
C LEU A 38 -6.73 1.10 -7.19
N THR A 39 -7.85 0.65 -6.64
CA THR A 39 -9.18 1.20 -6.94
C THR A 39 -9.72 1.99 -5.75
N LEU A 40 -10.09 3.25 -5.96
CA LEU A 40 -10.71 4.11 -4.94
C LEU A 40 -12.22 4.15 -5.17
N ALA A 41 -13.00 3.79 -4.15
CA ALA A 41 -14.46 3.88 -4.18
C ALA A 41 -15.00 4.01 -2.75
N ASP A 42 -16.06 4.80 -2.58
CA ASP A 42 -16.90 4.82 -1.35
C ASP A 42 -16.13 4.98 -0.03
N GLY A 43 -15.11 5.85 0.00
CA GLY A 43 -14.31 6.08 1.21
C GLY A 43 -13.37 4.93 1.57
N ALA A 44 -13.14 4.00 0.65
CA ALA A 44 -12.18 2.91 0.77
C ALA A 44 -11.22 2.85 -0.45
N ALA A 45 -10.09 2.20 -0.25
CA ALA A 45 -9.16 1.83 -1.31
C ALA A 45 -9.01 0.30 -1.35
N ARG A 46 -9.36 -0.31 -2.49
CA ARG A 46 -9.10 -1.73 -2.75
C ARG A 46 -7.78 -1.87 -3.46
N ILE A 47 -6.91 -2.71 -2.93
CA ILE A 47 -5.57 -2.91 -3.45
C ILE A 47 -5.39 -4.39 -3.77
N GLU A 48 -5.01 -4.68 -5.01
CA GLU A 48 -4.60 -5.99 -5.48
C GLU A 48 -3.14 -5.92 -5.88
N ALA A 49 -2.29 -6.66 -5.17
CA ALA A 49 -0.86 -6.70 -5.42
C ALA A 49 -0.43 -8.13 -5.80
N ARG A 50 0.09 -8.29 -7.02
CA ARG A 50 0.57 -9.54 -7.60
C ARG A 50 2.08 -9.53 -7.63
N TYR A 51 2.70 -10.65 -7.26
CA TYR A 51 4.15 -10.80 -7.18
C TYR A 51 4.54 -12.12 -7.85
N ALA A 52 5.40 -12.05 -8.86
CA ALA A 52 6.02 -13.22 -9.44
C ALA A 52 7.36 -13.47 -8.73
N VAL A 53 7.52 -14.67 -8.20
CA VAL A 53 8.69 -15.11 -7.44
C VAL A 53 9.28 -16.33 -8.11
N ALA A 54 10.61 -16.38 -8.24
CA ALA A 54 11.34 -17.56 -8.71
C ALA A 54 12.18 -18.20 -7.61
N GLY A 55 12.32 -19.51 -7.68
CA GLY A 55 13.00 -20.35 -6.71
C GLY A 55 12.05 -20.89 -5.62
N PRO A 56 12.51 -21.89 -4.84
CA PRO A 56 11.72 -22.48 -3.78
C PRO A 56 11.47 -21.45 -2.65
N VAL A 57 10.19 -21.20 -2.37
CA VAL A 57 9.73 -20.29 -1.30
C VAL A 57 9.13 -21.12 -0.16
N PRO A 58 9.84 -21.33 0.97
CA PRO A 58 9.22 -21.96 2.13
C PRO A 58 8.19 -21.03 2.81
N ALA A 59 8.49 -19.73 2.84
CA ALA A 59 7.59 -18.67 3.29
C ALA A 59 8.04 -17.32 2.70
N MET A 60 7.09 -16.50 2.29
CA MET A 60 7.31 -15.13 1.84
C MET A 60 6.81 -14.15 2.89
N ARG A 61 7.66 -13.21 3.30
CA ARG A 61 7.25 -12.15 4.21
C ARG A 61 6.91 -10.89 3.45
N PHE A 62 5.73 -10.34 3.71
CA PHE A 62 5.27 -9.05 3.22
C PHE A 62 5.16 -8.06 4.38
N VAL A 63 5.55 -6.82 4.11
CA VAL A 63 5.50 -5.74 5.09
C VAL A 63 4.63 -4.61 4.55
N LEU A 64 3.68 -4.18 5.36
CA LEU A 64 2.81 -3.03 5.08
C LEU A 64 3.03 -1.98 6.17
N ARG A 65 3.07 -0.70 5.81
CA ARG A 65 3.06 0.38 6.80
C ARG A 65 1.64 0.52 7.36
N ARG A 66 1.52 0.57 8.69
CA ARG A 66 0.26 0.87 9.37
C ARG A 66 0.24 2.36 9.67
N LEU A 67 -0.63 3.10 9.00
CA LEU A 67 -0.73 4.55 9.18
C LEU A 67 -1.85 4.88 10.16
N ALA A 68 -1.66 5.95 10.93
CA ALA A 68 -2.65 6.38 11.92
C ALA A 68 -3.96 6.81 11.22
N GLY A 69 -5.09 6.42 11.82
CA GLY A 69 -6.42 6.70 11.26
C GLY A 69 -6.80 5.83 10.06
N GLN A 70 -6.11 4.70 9.87
CA GLN A 70 -6.46 3.70 8.86
C GLN A 70 -6.81 2.35 9.46
N GLU A 71 -7.76 1.69 8.82
CA GLU A 71 -8.07 0.29 9.02
C GLU A 71 -7.64 -0.49 7.77
N LEU A 72 -6.96 -1.61 7.97
CA LEU A 72 -6.48 -2.48 6.88
C LEU A 72 -7.05 -3.87 7.06
N ASP A 73 -7.86 -4.28 6.10
CA ASP A 73 -8.53 -5.57 6.09
C ASP A 73 -8.02 -6.43 4.93
N LEU A 74 -7.46 -7.59 5.25
CA LEU A 74 -6.93 -8.54 4.27
C LEU A 74 -8.07 -9.43 3.79
N LYS A 75 -8.39 -9.36 2.49
CA LYS A 75 -9.53 -10.04 1.89
C LYS A 75 -9.19 -11.42 1.36
N ALA A 76 -8.05 -11.56 0.69
CA ALA A 76 -7.62 -12.83 0.11
C ALA A 76 -6.12 -12.88 -0.13
N VAL A 77 -5.60 -14.10 -0.16
CA VAL A 77 -4.26 -14.44 -0.62
C VAL A 77 -4.39 -15.59 -1.62
N GLU A 78 -3.94 -15.36 -2.86
CA GLU A 78 -4.07 -16.29 -3.98
C GLU A 78 -2.69 -16.62 -4.59
N PRO A 79 -2.44 -17.87 -5.07
CA PRO A 79 -3.26 -19.06 -4.84
C PRO A 79 -3.44 -19.31 -3.33
N PRO A 80 -4.45 -20.10 -2.90
CA PRO A 80 -4.72 -20.30 -1.48
C PRO A 80 -3.44 -20.67 -0.75
N ALA A 81 -2.95 -19.74 0.05
CA ALA A 81 -1.69 -19.84 0.75
C ALA A 81 -1.97 -19.76 2.25
N SER A 82 -1.23 -20.56 3.01
CA SER A 82 -1.34 -20.53 4.46
C SER A 82 -0.71 -19.24 4.96
N ILE A 83 -1.52 -18.37 5.58
CA ILE A 83 -0.98 -17.22 6.31
C ILE A 83 -0.48 -17.77 7.65
N VAL A 84 0.84 -17.93 7.76
CA VAL A 84 1.48 -18.55 8.93
C VAL A 84 1.52 -17.58 10.09
N THR A 85 1.79 -16.30 9.80
CA THR A 85 1.95 -15.29 10.84
C THR A 85 1.41 -13.93 10.40
N ARG A 86 0.52 -13.35 11.20
CA ARG A 86 0.14 -11.93 11.13
C ARG A 86 0.65 -11.22 12.38
N ARG A 87 1.75 -10.47 12.28
CA ARG A 87 2.24 -9.63 13.39
C ARG A 87 1.88 -8.18 13.13
N SER A 88 1.09 -7.61 14.03
CA SER A 88 0.87 -6.17 14.06
C SER A 88 1.77 -5.55 15.13
N GLN A 89 2.63 -4.64 14.69
CA GLN A 89 3.45 -3.79 15.54
C GLN A 89 3.03 -2.32 15.34
N PRO A 90 3.36 -1.41 16.27
CA PRO A 90 3.16 0.02 16.03
C PRO A 90 3.79 0.42 14.68
N GLY A 91 2.96 0.94 13.78
CA GLY A 91 3.40 1.41 12.46
C GLY A 91 3.62 0.33 11.38
N ILE A 92 3.52 -0.98 11.69
CA ILE A 92 3.81 -2.06 10.73
C ILE A 92 2.83 -3.23 10.87
N LEU A 93 2.42 -3.77 9.72
CA LEU A 93 1.77 -5.07 9.60
C LEU A 93 2.68 -6.01 8.80
N ALA A 94 3.13 -7.09 9.43
CA ALA A 94 3.89 -8.14 8.77
C ALA A 94 2.99 -9.35 8.50
N LEU A 95 3.00 -9.83 7.26
CA LEU A 95 2.31 -11.03 6.80
C LEU A 95 3.35 -12.05 6.35
N GLU A 96 3.26 -13.27 6.86
CA GLU A 96 4.07 -14.40 6.42
C GLU A 96 3.17 -15.39 5.68
N VAL A 97 3.45 -15.60 4.41
CA VAL A 97 2.63 -16.36 3.47
C VAL A 97 3.43 -17.57 3.00
N THR A 98 2.92 -18.76 3.28
CA THR A 98 3.48 -20.01 2.77
C THR A 98 2.64 -20.48 1.58
N PRO A 99 3.20 -20.45 0.36
CA PRO A 99 2.50 -20.89 -0.83
C PRO A 99 2.28 -22.41 -0.81
N PRO A 100 1.26 -22.93 -1.51
CA PRO A 100 0.84 -24.34 -1.43
C PRO A 100 1.81 -25.34 -2.07
N GLY A 101 3.01 -24.93 -2.50
CA GLY A 101 3.99 -25.83 -3.09
C GLY A 101 5.38 -25.21 -3.29
N ALA A 102 6.35 -26.05 -3.63
CA ALA A 102 7.73 -25.66 -3.91
C ALA A 102 7.98 -25.54 -5.43
N ALA A 103 7.09 -24.86 -6.15
CA ALA A 103 7.30 -24.62 -7.58
C ALA A 103 8.46 -23.65 -7.81
N GLU A 104 9.20 -23.83 -8.91
CA GLU A 104 10.31 -22.95 -9.30
C GLU A 104 9.87 -21.54 -9.67
N ARG A 105 8.59 -21.35 -10.03
CA ARG A 105 7.98 -20.05 -10.26
C ARG A 105 6.60 -20.03 -9.62
N GLN A 106 6.32 -18.95 -8.90
CA GLN A 106 5.10 -18.80 -8.12
C GLN A 106 4.58 -17.39 -8.26
N GLU A 107 3.27 -17.28 -8.45
CA GLU A 107 2.57 -16.01 -8.35
C GLU A 107 1.91 -15.93 -6.97
N ILE A 108 2.08 -14.80 -6.27
CA ILE A 108 1.40 -14.50 -5.02
C ILE A 108 0.59 -13.23 -5.20
N ILE A 109 -0.70 -13.29 -4.92
CA ILE A 109 -1.66 -12.21 -5.05
C ILE A 109 -2.19 -11.88 -3.67
N LEU A 110 -2.01 -10.64 -3.24
CA LEU A 110 -2.56 -10.10 -2.00
C LEU A 110 -3.70 -9.14 -2.34
N ARG A 111 -4.90 -9.41 -1.81
CA ARG A 111 -6.06 -8.52 -1.91
C ARG A 111 -6.40 -7.98 -0.55
N TYR A 112 -6.39 -6.66 -0.39
CA TYR A 112 -6.73 -5.99 0.86
C TYR A 112 -7.46 -4.68 0.60
N GLU A 113 -8.18 -4.23 1.62
CA GLU A 113 -8.93 -2.99 1.63
C GLU A 113 -8.39 -2.06 2.73
N VAL A 114 -8.25 -0.79 2.40
CA VAL A 114 -7.85 0.27 3.32
C VAL A 114 -9.02 1.23 3.49
N ARG A 115 -9.40 1.51 4.73
CA ARG A 115 -10.47 2.47 5.08
C ARG A 115 -9.93 3.61 5.94
N GLY A 116 -10.66 4.71 6.01
CA GLY A 116 -10.34 5.88 6.84
C GLY A 116 -9.47 6.91 6.11
N ALA A 117 -8.29 7.22 6.65
CA ALA A 117 -7.44 8.30 6.13
C ALA A 117 -6.72 7.97 4.81
N LEU A 118 -7.41 7.99 3.67
CA LEU A 118 -6.89 7.55 2.35
C LEU A 118 -5.81 8.42 1.68
N ARG A 119 -5.31 9.46 2.36
CA ARG A 119 -4.24 10.34 1.85
C ARG A 119 -2.91 9.62 1.56
N HIS A 120 -2.72 8.45 2.16
CA HIS A 120 -1.52 7.62 2.01
C HIS A 120 -1.92 6.16 1.97
N LEU A 121 -1.75 5.47 0.85
CA LEU A 121 -2.17 4.10 0.70
C LEU A 121 -0.96 3.18 0.90
N PRO A 122 -0.93 2.36 1.96
CA PRO A 122 0.18 1.46 2.20
C PRO A 122 0.18 0.34 1.16
N LEU A 123 1.35 0.03 0.64
CA LEU A 123 1.57 -1.09 -0.27
C LEU A 123 2.30 -2.22 0.46
N ALA A 124 1.97 -3.46 0.10
CA ALA A 124 2.72 -4.62 0.54
C ALA A 124 4.09 -4.67 -0.15
N VAL A 125 5.15 -4.76 0.65
CA VAL A 125 6.52 -4.90 0.16
C VAL A 125 7.03 -6.29 0.52
N PRO A 126 7.31 -7.15 -0.46
CA PRO A 126 7.92 -8.46 -0.21
C PRO A 126 9.36 -8.27 0.30
N GLN A 127 9.78 -9.14 1.23
CA GLN A 127 11.14 -9.16 1.78
C GLN A 127 12.08 -10.10 1.00
N ALA A 128 11.72 -10.46 -0.24
CA ALA A 128 12.58 -11.23 -1.12
C ALA A 128 13.56 -10.28 -1.85
N PRO A 129 14.83 -10.68 -2.07
CA PRO A 129 15.71 -9.94 -2.94
C PRO A 129 15.12 -9.87 -4.36
N ALA A 130 15.24 -8.69 -4.98
CA ALA A 130 14.94 -8.54 -6.40
C ALA A 130 15.95 -9.35 -7.23
N ASP A 131 15.50 -9.99 -8.30
CA ASP A 131 16.40 -10.63 -9.25
C ASP A 131 17.22 -9.55 -9.97
N PRO A 132 18.57 -9.60 -9.96
CA PRO A 132 19.41 -8.62 -10.66
C PRO A 132 19.21 -8.62 -12.19
N LEU A 133 18.67 -9.71 -12.74
CA LEU A 133 18.27 -9.83 -14.15
C LEU A 133 16.76 -9.68 -14.34
N GLY A 134 16.01 -9.42 -13.26
CA GLY A 134 14.56 -9.26 -13.29
C GLY A 134 14.14 -7.92 -13.87
N ASP A 135 13.01 -7.93 -14.59
CA ASP A 135 12.44 -6.74 -15.21
C ASP A 135 12.00 -5.67 -14.17
N ALA A 136 11.76 -4.46 -14.66
CA ALA A 136 11.17 -3.38 -13.85
C ALA A 136 9.79 -3.80 -13.29
N VAL A 137 9.39 -3.22 -12.15
CA VAL A 137 8.05 -3.38 -11.59
C VAL A 137 7.08 -2.48 -12.31
N LEU A 138 6.02 -3.08 -12.83
CA LEU A 138 4.88 -2.35 -13.37
C LEU A 138 3.87 -2.06 -12.26
N VAL A 139 3.98 -0.92 -11.58
CA VAL A 139 2.98 -0.47 -10.60
C VAL A 139 1.78 0.14 -11.33
N ARG A 140 0.89 -0.70 -11.85
CA ARG A 140 -0.27 -0.22 -12.61
C ARG A 140 -1.40 0.30 -11.72
N LEU A 141 -1.37 1.58 -11.37
CA LEU A 141 -2.45 2.27 -10.63
C LEU A 141 -3.74 2.41 -11.45
N ARG A 142 -4.57 1.35 -11.54
CA ARG A 142 -5.90 1.44 -12.19
C ARG A 142 -6.99 1.83 -11.18
N GLY A 143 -7.67 2.95 -11.41
CA GLY A 143 -8.82 3.38 -10.61
C GLY A 143 -8.68 4.76 -9.98
N LEU A 144 -7.66 5.54 -10.37
CA LEU A 144 -7.70 6.98 -10.23
C LEU A 144 -8.66 7.52 -11.31
N THR A 145 -9.84 7.99 -10.91
CA THR A 145 -10.85 8.50 -11.85
C THR A 145 -10.33 9.74 -12.57
N GLY A 146 -10.33 9.70 -13.91
CA GLY A 146 -9.67 10.68 -14.77
C GLY A 146 -8.15 10.50 -14.74
N GLU A 147 -7.46 10.80 -15.83
CA GLU A 147 -6.01 10.70 -16.06
C GLU A 147 -5.14 11.51 -15.05
N ARG A 148 -5.33 11.30 -13.75
CA ARG A 148 -4.75 12.09 -12.67
C ARG A 148 -3.62 11.30 -12.06
N SER A 149 -2.41 11.83 -12.22
CA SER A 149 -1.22 11.28 -11.59
C SER A 149 -1.34 11.28 -10.07
N PRO A 150 -0.77 10.26 -9.37
CA PRO A 150 -0.62 10.31 -7.93
C PRO A 150 0.15 11.57 -7.53
N THR A 151 -0.23 12.16 -6.40
CA THR A 151 0.44 13.36 -5.88
C THR A 151 1.83 13.05 -5.31
N GLY A 152 2.14 11.77 -5.12
CA GLY A 152 3.47 11.28 -4.78
C GLY A 152 3.48 9.77 -4.50
N ALA A 153 4.66 9.17 -4.51
CA ALA A 153 4.92 7.80 -4.09
C ALA A 153 6.35 7.72 -3.53
N PHE A 154 6.61 6.79 -2.62
CA PHE A 154 7.95 6.60 -2.05
C PHE A 154 8.36 5.13 -2.02
N PRO A 155 9.43 4.73 -2.76
CA PRO A 155 10.22 5.53 -3.72
C PRO A 155 9.40 6.08 -4.90
N HIS A 156 9.97 7.03 -5.67
CA HIS A 156 9.27 7.70 -6.76
C HIS A 156 8.85 6.74 -7.88
N LEU A 157 7.63 6.95 -8.38
CA LEU A 157 7.08 6.30 -9.55
C LEU A 157 7.38 7.12 -10.81
N LEU A 158 7.75 6.45 -11.91
CA LEU A 158 7.90 7.05 -13.23
C LEU A 158 6.61 6.86 -14.04
N PRO A 159 6.12 7.87 -14.77
CA PRO A 159 4.95 7.71 -15.63
C PRO A 159 5.30 6.83 -16.85
N ALA A 160 4.41 5.90 -17.20
CA ALA A 160 4.57 4.99 -18.34
C ALA A 160 3.46 5.11 -19.40
N GLY A 161 2.51 6.05 -19.22
CA GLY A 161 1.37 6.28 -20.12
C GLY A 161 0.08 5.65 -19.60
N ASP A 162 -1.09 6.10 -20.08
CA ASP A 162 -2.42 5.52 -19.80
C ASP A 162 -2.74 5.29 -18.31
N GLY A 163 -2.31 6.19 -17.43
CA GLY A 163 -2.48 6.06 -15.97
C GLY A 163 -1.63 4.92 -15.34
N VAL A 164 -0.67 4.39 -16.08
CA VAL A 164 0.30 3.39 -15.63
C VAL A 164 1.56 4.09 -15.11
N PHE A 165 2.08 3.55 -14.01
CA PHE A 165 3.29 4.03 -13.37
C PHE A 165 4.26 2.87 -13.17
N GLU A 166 5.55 3.16 -13.21
CA GLU A 166 6.61 2.16 -13.14
C GLU A 166 7.56 2.47 -11.98
N ALA A 167 8.05 1.40 -11.35
CA ALA A 167 9.10 1.45 -10.36
C ALA A 167 10.17 0.42 -10.72
N ARG A 168 11.41 0.62 -10.25
CA ARG A 168 12.38 -0.49 -10.27
C ARG A 168 11.98 -1.52 -9.22
N LEU A 169 12.22 -2.80 -9.50
CA LEU A 169 11.96 -3.91 -8.57
C LEU A 169 12.66 -3.77 -7.23
N ALA A 170 13.90 -3.29 -7.27
CA ALA A 170 14.67 -2.94 -6.08
C ALA A 170 14.07 -1.76 -5.28
N ASN A 171 13.17 -0.98 -5.88
CA ASN A 171 12.62 0.27 -5.33
C ASN A 171 11.09 0.25 -5.27
N LEU A 172 10.49 -0.89 -4.90
CA LEU A 172 9.05 -1.02 -4.72
C LEU A 172 8.51 0.05 -3.75
N PRO A 173 7.51 0.86 -4.16
CA PRO A 173 6.92 1.85 -3.27
C PRO A 173 6.24 1.18 -2.09
N SER A 174 6.50 1.73 -0.90
CA SER A 174 5.82 1.31 0.34
C SER A 174 4.53 2.08 0.58
N VAL A 175 4.39 3.25 -0.05
CA VAL A 175 3.25 4.16 0.10
C VAL A 175 2.99 4.89 -1.22
N VAL A 176 1.71 4.99 -1.58
CA VAL A 176 1.21 5.81 -2.70
C VAL A 176 0.29 6.90 -2.18
N ARG A 177 0.37 8.11 -2.74
CA ARG A 177 -0.55 9.21 -2.42
C ARG A 177 -1.49 9.42 -3.59
N PRO A 178 -2.78 9.04 -3.45
CA PRO A 178 -3.73 9.27 -4.53
C PRO A 178 -3.96 10.77 -4.75
N PRO A 179 -4.42 11.18 -5.95
CA PRO A 179 -4.94 12.51 -6.17
C PRO A 179 -6.16 12.76 -5.27
N PRO A 180 -6.39 14.03 -4.86
CA PRO A 180 -7.59 14.38 -4.10
C PRO A 180 -8.86 14.08 -4.95
N PRO A 181 -9.98 13.72 -4.29
CA PRO A 181 -11.23 13.44 -4.99
C PRO A 181 -11.69 14.65 -5.81
N ALA A 182 -12.37 14.40 -6.93
CA ALA A 182 -12.91 15.46 -7.78
C ALA A 182 -13.86 16.35 -6.96
N GLY A 183 -13.64 17.67 -6.99
CA GLY A 183 -14.42 18.64 -6.21
C GLY A 183 -13.91 18.91 -4.79
N ALA A 184 -12.88 18.22 -4.31
CA ALA A 184 -12.25 18.58 -3.06
C ALA A 184 -11.60 19.98 -3.16
N LEU A 185 -12.03 20.92 -2.32
CA LEU A 185 -11.34 22.17 -2.09
C LEU A 185 -9.97 21.86 -1.49
N THR A 186 -8.92 22.02 -2.28
CA THR A 186 -7.56 21.99 -1.75
C THR A 186 -7.37 23.17 -0.81
N VAL A 187 -6.50 23.04 0.19
CA VAL A 187 -6.19 24.13 1.14
C VAL A 187 -5.78 25.40 0.38
N SER A 188 -5.04 25.24 -0.72
CA SER A 188 -4.69 26.35 -1.62
C SER A 188 -5.93 27.01 -2.23
N ARG A 189 -6.84 26.25 -2.83
CA ARG A 189 -8.07 26.83 -3.42
C ARG A 189 -8.99 27.47 -2.39
N ALA A 190 -9.05 26.93 -1.18
CA ALA A 190 -9.79 27.54 -0.07
C ALA A 190 -9.15 28.86 0.36
N ALA A 191 -7.82 28.91 0.44
CA ALA A 191 -7.07 30.14 0.72
C ALA A 191 -7.27 31.18 -0.39
N ASP A 192 -7.19 30.77 -1.66
CA ASP A 192 -7.41 31.65 -2.82
C ASP A 192 -8.84 32.22 -2.79
N ALA A 193 -9.84 31.38 -2.53
CA ALA A 193 -11.23 31.82 -2.40
C ALA A 193 -11.43 32.78 -1.22
N ALA A 194 -10.76 32.54 -0.09
CA ALA A 194 -10.82 33.41 1.07
C ALA A 194 -10.19 34.78 0.79
N VAL A 195 -9.04 34.82 0.10
CA VAL A 195 -8.40 36.07 -0.33
C VAL A 195 -9.30 36.84 -1.27
N ILE A 196 -9.89 36.19 -2.28
CA ILE A 196 -10.83 36.82 -3.21
C ILE A 196 -12.02 37.41 -2.46
N LEU A 197 -12.60 36.65 -1.52
CA LEU A 197 -13.72 37.13 -0.70
C LEU A 197 -13.33 38.37 0.13
N LEU A 198 -12.14 38.37 0.73
CA LEU A 198 -11.61 39.49 1.50
C LEU A 198 -11.45 40.74 0.63
N VAL A 199 -10.91 40.60 -0.57
CA VAL A 199 -10.76 41.71 -1.53
C VAL A 199 -12.14 42.25 -1.92
N VAL A 200 -13.10 41.39 -2.27
CA VAL A 200 -14.45 41.80 -2.65
C VAL A 200 -15.15 42.55 -1.50
N LEU A 201 -15.04 42.04 -0.27
CA LEU A 201 -15.61 42.70 0.92
C LEU A 201 -14.95 44.05 1.18
N ALA A 202 -13.62 44.13 1.09
CA ALA A 202 -12.90 45.39 1.26
C ALA A 202 -13.30 46.42 0.19
N THR A 203 -13.43 46.02 -1.06
CA THR A 203 -13.90 46.88 -2.15
C THR A 203 -15.34 47.34 -1.94
N ALA A 204 -16.24 46.44 -1.52
CA ALA A 204 -17.62 46.78 -1.22
C ALA A 204 -17.73 47.79 -0.07
N VAL A 205 -16.98 47.59 1.02
CA VAL A 205 -16.92 48.53 2.15
C VAL A 205 -16.36 49.88 1.71
N TRP A 206 -15.32 49.89 0.89
CA TRP A 206 -14.73 51.12 0.36
C TRP A 206 -15.73 51.90 -0.50
N LEU A 207 -16.42 51.23 -1.44
CA LEU A 207 -17.46 51.82 -2.28
C LEU A 207 -18.60 52.40 -1.44
N HIS A 208 -19.02 51.69 -0.40
CA HIS A 208 -20.11 52.16 0.47
C HIS A 208 -19.72 53.34 1.37
N ARG A 209 -18.42 53.49 1.64
CA ARG A 209 -17.87 54.62 2.40
C ARG A 209 -17.47 55.80 1.51
N GLN A 210 -17.59 55.69 0.19
CA GLN A 210 -17.36 56.85 -0.66
C GLN A 210 -18.50 57.86 -0.43
N PRO A 211 -18.18 59.09 0.00
CA PRO A 211 -19.18 60.14 0.04
C PRO A 211 -19.73 60.34 -1.38
N PRO A 212 -21.03 60.59 -1.56
CA PRO A 212 -21.58 60.88 -2.87
C PRO A 212 -20.77 62.03 -3.48
N GLY A 213 -20.18 61.76 -4.65
CA GLY A 213 -19.38 62.75 -5.36
C GLY A 213 -20.19 64.02 -5.49
N ARG A 214 -19.63 65.15 -5.05
CA ARG A 214 -20.17 66.47 -5.35
C ARG A 214 -20.23 66.62 -6.86
N SER A 215 -21.40 66.38 -7.42
CA SER A 215 -21.78 66.85 -8.75
C SER A 215 -21.97 68.37 -8.64
N GLY A 216 -20.88 69.12 -8.76
CA GLY A 216 -20.91 70.57 -9.02
C GLY A 216 -20.02 70.81 -10.23
N THR A 217 -20.59 71.15 -11.40
CA THR A 217 -20.87 72.52 -11.87
C THR A 217 -19.61 73.35 -12.00
#